data_AF-A0A1F7F8F3-F1
#
_entry.id   AF-A0A1F7F8F3-F1
#
_cell.length_a   1.000
_cell.length_b   1.000
_cell.length_c   1.000
_cell.angle_alpha   90.00
_cell.angle_beta   90.00
_cell.angle_gamma   90.00
#
_symmetry.space_group_name_H-M   'P 1'
#
loop_
_entity.id
_entity.type
_entity.pdbx_description
1 polymer ?
#
loop_
_entity_poly.entity_id
_entity_poly.type
_entity_poly.pdbx_seq_one_letter_code
_entity_poly.pdbx_strand_id
1 'polypeptide(L)'
;MDSIGNFNNILSNQAGWSSDEFEVLLKDNIPANTTASFDLIITDELVIGGPWVSSFTIPLTPFIIPRVLIDDDNNPDSRGNNNDIIEPNEIGELIPIISNMSGDSFYNVYGRLFSSTPNISIWNNRQGSTEMVYDSSRYNVTFGNQIKITPLQANIVPEVDYVFSYNNQVTYLTRFTLAVTGYLNEVPGVSWDVNGIKHKWGIPFVLNSGYPDTIRVEDVPDISLIELSVTVSPNPANPTVNLSIGIPFAFKQGVSVQIVGINGKAIKTWQLSGIGYHNFTWDARDRQNRCLSSGMYMLRVIGGTKILQKKLMLLK
;
A
#
# COMPACT_ATOMS: atom_id res chain seq x y z
N MET A 1 0.01 -2.21 -29.13
CA MET A 1 0.55 -3.56 -29.01
C MET A 1 1.32 -3.79 -30.27
N ASP A 2 2.64 -3.76 -30.14
CA ASP A 2 3.53 -4.16 -31.21
C ASP A 2 3.58 -5.69 -31.27
N SER A 3 3.58 -6.24 -32.49
CA SER A 3 3.71 -7.67 -32.74
C SER A 3 4.98 -7.99 -33.52
N ILE A 4 5.87 -7.01 -33.71
CA ILE A 4 7.10 -7.13 -34.49
C ILE A 4 8.27 -6.69 -33.61
N GLY A 5 9.22 -7.60 -33.40
CA GLY A 5 10.49 -7.30 -32.72
C GLY A 5 11.65 -7.51 -33.70
N ASN A 6 12.61 -6.59 -33.70
CA ASN A 6 13.82 -6.75 -34.50
C ASN A 6 14.90 -7.45 -33.68
N PHE A 7 15.63 -8.35 -34.33
CA PHE A 7 16.85 -8.93 -33.77
C PHE A 7 18.04 -8.36 -34.56
N ASN A 8 19.13 -8.04 -33.87
CA ASN A 8 20.39 -7.73 -34.55
C ASN A 8 20.94 -8.97 -35.27
N ASN A 9 22.07 -8.85 -35.96
CA ASN A 9 22.76 -10.00 -36.56
C ASN A 9 23.07 -11.07 -35.51
N ILE A 10 22.43 -12.25 -35.62
CA ILE A 10 22.71 -13.42 -34.78
C ILE A 10 23.65 -14.34 -35.55
N LEU A 11 24.89 -14.46 -35.12
CA LEU A 11 25.85 -15.37 -35.76
C LEU A 11 25.57 -16.83 -35.38
N SER A 12 26.15 -17.75 -36.14
CA SER A 12 26.09 -19.19 -35.83
C SER A 12 26.52 -19.46 -34.38
N ASN A 13 25.71 -20.25 -33.66
CA ASN A 13 25.89 -20.60 -32.24
C ASN A 13 25.86 -19.41 -31.26
N GLN A 14 25.29 -18.27 -31.67
CA GLN A 14 25.02 -17.16 -30.77
C GLN A 14 23.53 -17.06 -30.45
N ALA A 15 23.23 -16.38 -29.35
CA ALA A 15 21.88 -15.99 -28.97
C ALA A 15 21.77 -14.46 -29.00
N GLY A 16 20.58 -13.97 -29.33
CA GLY A 16 20.25 -12.54 -29.34
C GLY A 16 18.92 -12.30 -28.64
N TRP A 17 18.73 -11.08 -28.16
CA TRP A 17 17.46 -10.60 -27.63
C TRP A 17 16.80 -9.70 -28.67
N SER A 18 15.48 -9.66 -28.69
CA SER A 18 14.74 -8.67 -29.46
C SER A 18 15.09 -7.27 -28.95
N SER A 19 15.04 -6.29 -29.85
CA SER A 19 15.25 -4.88 -29.52
C SER A 19 14.16 -4.31 -28.62
N ASP A 20 13.01 -4.99 -28.56
CA ASP A 20 11.83 -4.58 -27.81
C ASP A 20 11.08 -5.78 -27.22
N GLU A 21 10.20 -5.52 -26.26
CA GLU A 21 9.32 -6.49 -25.62
C GLU A 21 8.03 -6.68 -26.43
N PHE A 22 7.46 -7.88 -26.39
CA PHE A 22 6.13 -8.14 -26.95
C PHE A 22 5.06 -7.89 -25.90
N GLU A 23 4.00 -7.17 -26.28
CA GLU A 23 2.94 -6.80 -25.36
C GLU A 23 1.65 -7.56 -25.70
N VAL A 24 1.05 -8.17 -24.69
CA VAL A 24 -0.22 -8.90 -24.83
C VAL A 24 -1.23 -8.34 -23.84
N LEU A 25 -2.37 -7.89 -24.36
CA LEU A 25 -3.49 -7.42 -23.54
C LEU A 25 -4.43 -8.59 -23.27
N LEU A 26 -4.53 -8.93 -21.98
CA LEU A 26 -5.46 -9.91 -21.46
C LEU A 26 -6.74 -9.21 -20.98
N LYS A 27 -7.91 -9.86 -21.16
CA LYS A 27 -9.18 -9.36 -20.61
C LYS A 27 -9.36 -9.83 -19.17
N ASP A 28 -10.08 -9.06 -18.36
CA ASP A 28 -10.23 -9.31 -16.91
C ASP A 28 -10.98 -10.62 -16.54
N ASN A 29 -11.73 -11.21 -17.48
CA ASN A 29 -12.58 -12.38 -17.24
C ASN A 29 -12.10 -13.63 -18.00
N ILE A 30 -10.80 -13.88 -17.98
CA ILE A 30 -10.24 -15.12 -18.54
C ILE A 30 -10.69 -16.30 -17.67
N PRO A 31 -11.30 -17.35 -18.25
CA PRO A 31 -11.66 -18.55 -17.50
C PRO A 31 -10.43 -19.17 -16.83
N ALA A 32 -10.64 -19.80 -15.67
CA ALA A 32 -9.60 -20.60 -15.04
C ALA A 32 -9.07 -21.66 -16.02
N ASN A 33 -7.78 -21.99 -15.92
CA ASN A 33 -7.10 -22.98 -16.75
C ASN A 33 -7.03 -22.62 -18.25
N THR A 34 -7.22 -21.35 -18.60
CA THR A 34 -7.02 -20.90 -19.97
C THR A 34 -5.53 -20.88 -20.29
N THR A 35 -5.19 -21.43 -21.46
CA THR A 35 -3.85 -21.39 -22.04
C THR A 35 -3.88 -20.56 -23.32
N ALA A 36 -2.94 -19.63 -23.46
CA ALA A 36 -2.72 -18.89 -24.69
C ALA A 36 -1.64 -19.60 -25.54
N SER A 37 -1.89 -19.70 -26.84
CA SER A 37 -0.92 -20.20 -27.82
C SER A 37 -0.30 -19.03 -28.57
N PHE A 38 1.02 -19.10 -28.77
CA PHE A 38 1.81 -18.09 -29.46
C PHE A 38 2.66 -18.75 -30.54
N ASP A 39 2.72 -18.10 -31.70
CA ASP A 39 3.66 -18.42 -32.76
C ASP A 39 4.66 -17.27 -32.88
N LEU A 40 5.94 -17.55 -32.59
CA LEU A 40 7.04 -16.64 -32.91
C LEU A 40 7.54 -16.96 -34.31
N ILE A 41 7.30 -16.03 -35.24
CA ILE A 41 7.71 -16.15 -36.65
C ILE A 41 8.96 -15.29 -36.86
N ILE A 42 10.07 -15.91 -37.23
CA ILE A 42 11.34 -15.23 -37.50
C ILE A 42 11.61 -15.26 -39.01
N THR A 43 11.93 -14.11 -39.58
CA THR A 43 12.35 -13.93 -40.97
C THR A 43 13.73 -13.29 -41.03
N ASP A 44 14.52 -13.65 -42.03
CA ASP A 44 15.82 -13.04 -42.32
C ASP A 44 15.70 -12.28 -43.65
N GLU A 45 16.21 -11.04 -43.70
CA GLU A 45 16.13 -10.18 -44.89
C GLU A 45 17.13 -10.58 -46.00
N LEU A 46 18.20 -11.30 -45.65
CA LEU A 46 19.33 -11.62 -46.53
C LEU A 46 19.40 -13.11 -46.89
N VAL A 47 19.03 -14.00 -45.97
CA VAL A 47 19.14 -15.44 -46.14
C VAL A 47 17.81 -16.05 -46.59
N ILE A 48 17.83 -16.73 -47.73
CA ILE A 48 16.70 -17.55 -48.21
C ILE A 48 16.65 -18.83 -47.35
N GLY A 49 15.63 -18.98 -46.51
CA GLY A 49 15.50 -20.15 -45.63
C GLY A 49 14.41 -20.08 -44.55
N GLY A 50 13.86 -18.89 -44.27
CA GLY A 50 12.69 -18.71 -43.39
C GLY A 50 11.33 -18.73 -44.14
N PRO A 51 10.22 -18.41 -43.45
CA PRO A 51 10.17 -18.10 -42.03
C PRO A 51 10.38 -19.33 -41.15
N TRP A 52 11.07 -19.15 -40.02
CA TRP A 52 11.15 -20.15 -38.97
C TRP A 52 10.06 -19.86 -37.93
N VAL A 53 9.31 -20.88 -37.55
CA VAL A 53 8.21 -20.74 -36.59
C VAL A 53 8.53 -21.54 -35.34
N SER A 54 8.42 -20.88 -34.18
CA SER A 54 8.45 -21.52 -32.87
C SER A 54 7.10 -21.32 -32.19
N SER A 55 6.40 -22.41 -31.90
CA SER A 55 5.10 -22.38 -31.24
C SER A 55 5.24 -22.75 -29.76
N PHE A 56 4.65 -21.96 -28.88
CA PHE A 56 4.64 -22.23 -27.45
C PHE A 56 3.33 -21.80 -26.80
N THR A 57 3.09 -22.30 -25.59
CA THR A 57 1.88 -22.02 -24.83
C THR A 57 2.19 -21.45 -23.46
N ILE A 58 1.37 -20.52 -23.00
CA ILE A 58 1.47 -19.93 -21.65
C ILE A 58 0.12 -20.07 -20.95
N PRO A 59 0.07 -20.68 -19.75
CA PRO A 59 -1.14 -20.67 -18.93
C PRO A 59 -1.38 -19.25 -18.40
N LEU A 60 -2.58 -18.70 -18.63
CA LEU A 60 -2.90 -17.31 -18.30
C LEU A 60 -3.23 -17.10 -16.83
N THR A 61 -3.71 -18.11 -16.10
CA THR A 61 -4.01 -18.01 -14.66
C THR A 61 -3.58 -19.28 -13.93
N PRO A 62 -2.28 -19.62 -13.90
CA PRO A 62 -1.83 -20.93 -13.44
C PRO A 62 -1.91 -21.09 -11.93
N PHE A 63 -1.79 -20.02 -11.15
CA PHE A 63 -1.78 -20.09 -9.69
C PHE A 63 -2.98 -19.38 -9.08
N ILE A 64 -3.57 -20.02 -8.08
CA ILE A 64 -4.57 -19.44 -7.19
C ILE A 64 -4.12 -19.57 -5.73
N ILE A 65 -4.69 -18.76 -4.85
CA ILE A 65 -4.56 -18.90 -3.39
C ILE A 65 -5.90 -19.42 -2.87
N PRO A 66 -6.07 -20.75 -2.64
CA PRO A 66 -7.30 -21.28 -2.05
C PRO A 66 -7.52 -20.83 -0.60
N ARG A 67 -6.42 -20.57 0.14
CA ARG A 67 -6.47 -20.12 1.54
C ARG A 67 -5.16 -19.43 1.93
N VAL A 68 -5.25 -18.56 2.91
CA VAL A 68 -4.11 -17.95 3.60
C VAL A 68 -4.26 -18.34 5.07
N LEU A 69 -3.21 -18.89 5.67
CA LEU A 69 -3.16 -19.04 7.11
C LEU A 69 -2.56 -17.77 7.70
N ILE A 70 -3.13 -17.33 8.81
CA ILE A 70 -2.60 -16.24 9.62
C ILE A 70 -1.99 -16.92 10.83
N ASP A 71 -0.72 -16.69 11.09
CA ASP A 71 -0.09 -17.07 12.35
C ASP A 71 -0.17 -15.86 13.28
N ASP A 72 -1.23 -15.86 14.09
CA ASP A 72 -1.64 -14.78 15.00
C ASP A 72 -1.28 -15.11 16.46
N ASP A 73 -0.19 -15.85 16.65
CA ASP A 73 0.34 -16.16 17.97
C ASP A 73 1.44 -15.16 18.39
N ASN A 74 2.30 -15.53 19.34
CA ASN A 74 3.45 -14.69 19.73
C ASN A 74 4.78 -15.40 19.44
N ASN A 75 4.82 -16.29 18.46
CA ASN A 75 5.95 -17.15 18.19
C ASN A 75 6.10 -17.52 16.69
N PRO A 76 7.27 -17.28 16.07
CA PRO A 76 8.43 -16.60 16.62
C PRO A 76 8.35 -15.07 16.43
N ASP A 77 7.86 -14.58 15.28
CA ASP A 77 7.96 -13.18 14.89
C ASP A 77 6.62 -12.43 14.88
N SER A 78 5.53 -13.12 15.21
CA SER A 78 4.21 -12.57 15.44
C SER A 78 4.05 -11.91 16.82
N ARG A 79 3.08 -11.00 16.92
CA ARG A 79 2.57 -10.39 18.16
C ARG A 79 1.05 -10.28 18.07
N GLY A 80 0.41 -11.44 18.08
CA GLY A 80 -1.01 -11.62 17.87
C GLY A 80 -1.79 -11.97 19.14
N ASN A 81 -3.10 -12.04 18.98
CA ASN A 81 -4.05 -12.33 20.07
C ASN A 81 -4.86 -13.63 19.87
N ASN A 82 -4.51 -14.43 18.85
CA ASN A 82 -5.11 -15.70 18.45
C ASN A 82 -6.60 -15.61 18.09
N ASN A 83 -7.02 -14.52 17.44
CA ASN A 83 -8.38 -14.37 16.93
C ASN A 83 -8.48 -14.48 15.39
N ASP A 84 -7.36 -14.79 14.72
CA ASP A 84 -7.22 -14.91 13.26
C ASP A 84 -7.57 -13.60 12.51
N ILE A 85 -7.45 -12.46 13.17
CA ILE A 85 -7.73 -11.13 12.62
C ILE A 85 -6.47 -10.28 12.74
N ILE A 86 -6.16 -9.52 11.70
CA ILE A 86 -4.99 -8.63 11.70
C ILE A 86 -5.38 -7.27 12.26
N GLU A 87 -4.82 -6.85 13.41
CA GLU A 87 -5.27 -5.66 14.16
C GLU A 87 -4.17 -4.60 14.41
N PRO A 88 -4.57 -3.36 14.78
CA PRO A 88 -3.67 -2.30 15.24
C PRO A 88 -2.64 -2.76 16.27
N ASN A 89 -1.36 -2.43 16.01
CA ASN A 89 -0.20 -2.73 16.86
C ASN A 89 0.26 -4.19 16.89
N GLU A 90 -0.28 -5.04 16.02
CA GLU A 90 0.18 -6.42 15.85
C GLU A 90 1.28 -6.53 14.80
N ILE A 91 2.11 -7.56 14.99
CA ILE A 91 3.00 -8.08 13.95
C ILE A 91 2.36 -9.39 13.52
N GLY A 92 1.96 -9.49 12.26
CA GLY A 92 1.30 -10.67 11.75
C GLY A 92 2.21 -11.49 10.85
N GLU A 93 1.99 -12.78 10.84
CA GLU A 93 2.64 -13.75 9.96
C GLU A 93 1.60 -14.34 9.00
N LEU A 94 1.94 -14.42 7.72
CA LEU A 94 1.06 -14.95 6.68
C LEU A 94 1.70 -16.14 5.99
N ILE A 95 0.88 -17.16 5.74
CA ILE A 95 1.24 -18.33 4.95
C ILE A 95 0.24 -18.45 3.78
N PRO A 96 0.47 -17.73 2.66
CA PRO A 96 -0.36 -17.87 1.47
C PRO A 96 -0.09 -19.22 0.81
N ILE A 97 -1.06 -20.12 0.87
CA ILE A 97 -0.99 -21.44 0.26
C ILE A 97 -1.44 -21.31 -1.18
N ILE A 98 -0.64 -21.77 -2.13
CA ILE A 98 -0.95 -21.71 -3.56
C ILE A 98 -1.38 -23.08 -4.10
N SER A 99 -2.08 -23.08 -5.23
CA SER A 99 -2.36 -24.28 -6.03
C SER A 99 -2.09 -23.99 -7.50
N ASN A 100 -1.42 -24.92 -8.18
CA ASN A 100 -1.29 -24.91 -9.63
C ASN A 100 -2.59 -25.46 -10.24
N MET A 101 -3.24 -24.66 -11.07
CA MET A 101 -4.47 -25.01 -11.77
C MET A 101 -4.21 -25.34 -13.25
N SER A 102 -2.98 -25.14 -13.72
CA SER A 102 -2.59 -25.42 -15.11
C SER A 102 -2.18 -26.89 -15.33
N GLY A 103 -2.12 -27.28 -16.60
CA GLY A 103 -1.57 -28.55 -17.06
C GLY A 103 -0.04 -28.61 -17.11
N ASP A 104 0.65 -27.53 -16.74
CA ASP A 104 2.10 -27.40 -16.86
C ASP A 104 2.83 -27.55 -15.51
N SER A 105 4.11 -27.87 -15.57
CA SER A 105 4.98 -27.88 -14.38
C SER A 105 5.68 -26.54 -14.20
N PHE A 106 5.96 -26.15 -12.95
CA PHE A 106 6.75 -24.97 -12.64
C PHE A 106 7.96 -25.32 -11.78
N TYR A 107 9.11 -24.77 -12.16
CA TYR A 107 10.38 -24.93 -11.47
C TYR A 107 10.83 -23.61 -10.85
N ASN A 108 11.64 -23.69 -9.79
CA ASN A 108 12.21 -22.54 -9.09
C ASN A 108 11.16 -21.47 -8.74
N VAL A 109 10.11 -21.86 -8.03
CA VAL A 109 8.96 -21.00 -7.76
C VAL A 109 9.18 -20.15 -6.51
N TYR A 110 9.11 -18.82 -6.67
CA TYR A 110 9.25 -17.86 -5.58
C TYR A 110 8.00 -17.00 -5.48
N GLY A 111 7.50 -16.78 -4.28
CA GLY A 111 6.50 -15.76 -4.01
C GLY A 111 7.16 -14.53 -3.39
N ARG A 112 6.62 -13.36 -3.70
CA ARG A 112 6.94 -12.10 -3.03
C ARG A 112 5.65 -11.41 -2.64
N LEU A 113 5.54 -11.02 -1.38
CA LEU A 113 4.32 -10.45 -0.82
C LEU A 113 4.34 -8.92 -0.88
N PHE A 114 3.22 -8.34 -1.31
CA PHE A 114 2.97 -6.91 -1.33
C PHE A 114 1.67 -6.61 -0.61
N SER A 115 1.62 -5.47 0.08
CA SER A 115 0.35 -4.91 0.55
C SER A 115 -0.04 -3.74 -0.35
N SER A 116 -1.31 -3.71 -0.73
CA SER A 116 -1.95 -2.55 -1.36
C SER A 116 -2.76 -1.71 -0.36
N THR A 117 -2.92 -2.20 0.87
CA THR A 117 -3.51 -1.43 1.96
C THR A 117 -2.47 -0.49 2.58
N PRO A 118 -2.76 0.81 2.72
CA PRO A 118 -1.84 1.77 3.35
C PRO A 118 -1.43 1.38 4.77
N ASN A 119 -0.24 1.82 5.18
CA ASN A 119 0.34 1.63 6.52
C ASN A 119 0.52 0.16 6.96
N ILE A 120 0.51 -0.78 6.02
CA ILE A 120 1.01 -2.14 6.24
C ILE A 120 2.43 -2.23 5.67
N SER A 121 3.38 -2.68 6.49
CA SER A 121 4.77 -2.83 6.07
C SER A 121 5.17 -4.30 6.10
N ILE A 122 5.36 -4.91 4.92
CA ILE A 122 5.97 -6.24 4.81
C ILE A 122 7.44 -6.15 5.21
N TRP A 123 7.92 -7.10 6.00
CA TRP A 123 9.31 -7.12 6.43
C TRP A 123 10.20 -7.61 5.29
N ASN A 124 11.33 -6.93 5.08
CA ASN A 124 12.32 -7.32 4.10
C ASN A 124 13.71 -6.93 4.60
N ASN A 125 14.66 -7.86 4.56
CA ASN A 125 16.00 -7.69 5.13
C ASN A 125 15.94 -7.16 6.57
N ARG A 126 15.01 -7.71 7.37
CA ARG A 126 14.81 -7.32 8.76
C ARG A 126 15.12 -8.50 9.68
N GLN A 127 15.86 -8.26 10.76
CA GLN A 127 16.14 -9.26 11.77
C GLN A 127 14.82 -9.66 12.48
N GLY A 128 14.43 -10.93 12.33
CA GLY A 128 13.44 -11.61 13.15
C GLY A 128 14.08 -12.23 14.40
N SER A 129 13.33 -13.08 15.08
CA SER A 129 13.67 -13.63 16.39
C SER A 129 14.73 -14.72 16.30
N THR A 130 14.74 -15.47 15.20
CA THR A 130 15.70 -16.55 14.93
C THR A 130 16.56 -16.24 13.69
N GLU A 131 15.97 -15.68 12.65
CA GLU A 131 16.63 -15.45 11.37
C GLU A 131 16.23 -14.13 10.70
N MET A 132 16.80 -13.86 9.53
CA MET A 132 16.44 -12.69 8.73
C MET A 132 15.13 -12.97 8.00
N VAL A 133 14.17 -12.06 8.15
CA VAL A 133 12.88 -12.10 7.48
C VAL A 133 12.95 -11.35 6.16
N TYR A 134 12.35 -11.95 5.14
CA TYR A 134 12.29 -11.42 3.78
C TYR A 134 10.84 -11.28 3.31
N ASP A 135 10.62 -10.39 2.33
CA ASP A 135 9.31 -10.24 1.69
C ASP A 135 9.07 -11.31 0.62
N SER A 136 9.96 -12.29 0.51
CA SER A 136 9.96 -13.34 -0.51
C SER A 136 10.31 -14.71 0.06
N SER A 137 9.67 -15.77 -0.45
CA SER A 137 9.84 -17.15 0.00
C SER A 137 9.83 -18.13 -1.17
N ARG A 138 10.63 -19.21 -1.06
CA ARG A 138 10.56 -20.35 -2.00
C ARG A 138 9.29 -21.13 -1.75
N TYR A 139 8.68 -21.66 -2.79
CA TYR A 139 7.54 -22.57 -2.67
C TYR A 139 7.95 -24.01 -2.94
N ASN A 140 7.22 -24.95 -2.32
CA ASN A 140 7.38 -26.38 -2.56
C ASN A 140 8.79 -26.88 -2.22
N VAL A 141 9.27 -26.56 -1.02
CA VAL A 141 10.58 -27.02 -0.53
C VAL A 141 10.39 -28.28 0.33
N THR A 142 11.25 -29.27 0.13
CA THR A 142 11.28 -30.51 0.92
C THR A 142 12.72 -30.82 1.29
N PHE A 143 12.99 -30.94 2.60
CA PHE A 143 14.35 -31.14 3.14
C PHE A 143 15.39 -30.16 2.57
N GLY A 144 15.03 -28.87 2.50
CA GLY A 144 15.89 -27.79 1.99
C GLY A 144 16.05 -27.72 0.47
N ASN A 145 15.51 -28.70 -0.26
CA ASN A 145 15.55 -28.73 -1.72
C ASN A 145 14.21 -28.28 -2.30
N GLN A 146 14.25 -27.30 -3.19
CA GLN A 146 13.07 -26.89 -3.92
C GLN A 146 12.72 -27.95 -4.98
N ILE A 147 11.51 -28.48 -4.91
CA ILE A 147 11.00 -29.45 -5.87
C ILE A 147 10.02 -28.77 -6.82
N LYS A 148 9.96 -29.25 -8.07
CA LYS A 148 9.03 -28.70 -9.07
C LYS A 148 7.59 -28.82 -8.60
N ILE A 149 6.79 -27.81 -8.90
CA ILE A 149 5.34 -27.86 -8.75
C ILE A 149 4.79 -28.60 -9.97
N THR A 150 4.09 -29.70 -9.72
CA THR A 150 3.51 -30.54 -10.78
C THR A 150 2.17 -29.97 -11.29
N PRO A 151 1.67 -30.42 -12.46
CA PRO A 151 0.36 -30.03 -12.95
C PRO A 151 -0.72 -30.33 -11.93
N LEU A 152 -1.67 -29.41 -11.75
CA LEU A 152 -2.81 -29.55 -10.83
C LEU A 152 -2.45 -29.77 -9.34
N GLN A 153 -1.19 -29.54 -8.94
CA GLN A 153 -0.77 -29.71 -7.56
C GLN A 153 -1.41 -28.66 -6.65
N ALA A 154 -2.03 -29.11 -5.57
CA ALA A 154 -2.69 -28.26 -4.58
C ALA A 154 -1.92 -28.18 -3.26
N ASN A 155 -2.32 -27.24 -2.39
CA ASN A 155 -1.81 -27.07 -1.03
C ASN A 155 -0.29 -26.86 -0.94
N ILE A 156 0.26 -26.06 -1.84
CA ILE A 156 1.68 -25.78 -1.91
C ILE A 156 1.98 -24.62 -0.95
N VAL A 157 2.82 -24.89 0.03
CA VAL A 157 3.20 -23.94 1.07
C VAL A 157 4.50 -23.21 0.70
N PRO A 158 4.69 -21.97 1.18
CA PRO A 158 6.00 -21.34 1.17
C PRO A 158 6.94 -22.04 2.18
N GLU A 159 8.24 -21.89 1.99
CA GLU A 159 9.28 -22.44 2.87
C GLU A 159 9.33 -21.72 4.22
N VAL A 160 9.25 -20.39 4.15
CA VAL A 160 9.08 -19.49 5.28
C VAL A 160 7.80 -18.68 5.11
N ASP A 161 7.20 -18.31 6.23
CA ASP A 161 6.11 -17.36 6.36
C ASP A 161 6.52 -15.92 6.01
N TYR A 162 5.52 -15.05 5.88
CA TYR A 162 5.72 -13.64 5.59
C TYR A 162 5.31 -12.79 6.79
N VAL A 163 6.26 -12.05 7.36
CA VAL A 163 5.98 -11.15 8.49
C VAL A 163 5.64 -9.74 8.00
N PHE A 164 4.69 -9.10 8.64
CA PHE A 164 4.37 -7.70 8.38
C PHE A 164 3.99 -6.94 9.66
N SER A 165 4.19 -5.63 9.65
CA SER A 165 3.72 -4.73 10.71
C SER A 165 2.43 -4.02 10.30
N TYR A 166 1.41 -4.11 11.14
CA TYR A 166 0.14 -3.41 10.95
C TYR A 166 0.15 -2.06 11.68
N ASN A 167 0.41 -0.98 10.93
CA ASN A 167 0.60 0.36 11.51
C ASN A 167 -0.65 1.24 11.41
N ASN A 168 -1.81 0.67 11.07
CA ASN A 168 -3.07 1.40 11.13
C ASN A 168 -3.59 1.45 12.58
N GLN A 169 -4.35 2.51 12.89
CA GLN A 169 -4.94 2.70 14.22
C GLN A 169 -6.29 1.97 14.38
N VAL A 170 -6.84 1.44 13.29
CA VAL A 170 -8.12 0.72 13.23
C VAL A 170 -7.94 -0.53 12.37
N THR A 171 -8.69 -1.58 12.67
CA THR A 171 -8.75 -2.82 11.86
C THR A 171 -9.53 -2.56 10.57
N TYR A 172 -8.88 -2.78 9.43
CA TYR A 172 -9.45 -2.62 8.09
C TYR A 172 -9.46 -3.95 7.37
N LEU A 173 -10.29 -4.06 6.32
CA LEU A 173 -10.09 -5.08 5.29
C LEU A 173 -8.75 -4.81 4.62
N THR A 174 -7.92 -5.83 4.57
CA THR A 174 -6.55 -5.73 4.10
C THR A 174 -6.40 -6.44 2.77
N ARG A 175 -5.70 -5.80 1.83
CA ARG A 175 -5.48 -6.32 0.49
C ARG A 175 -4.00 -6.55 0.26
N PHE A 176 -3.69 -7.79 -0.08
CA PHE A 176 -2.36 -8.20 -0.43
C PHE A 176 -2.31 -8.69 -1.87
N THR A 177 -1.12 -8.75 -2.42
CA THR A 177 -0.83 -9.42 -3.68
C THR A 177 0.40 -10.27 -3.49
N LEU A 178 0.28 -11.56 -3.77
CA LEU A 178 1.43 -12.45 -3.88
C LEU A 178 1.90 -12.44 -5.34
N ALA A 179 3.07 -11.86 -5.61
CA ALA A 179 3.72 -12.00 -6.91
C ALA A 179 4.49 -13.32 -6.94
N VAL A 180 3.98 -14.30 -7.68
CA VAL A 180 4.61 -15.60 -7.89
C VAL A 180 5.45 -15.54 -9.17
N THR A 181 6.67 -16.06 -9.11
CA THR A 181 7.54 -16.23 -10.28
C THR A 181 8.02 -17.67 -10.37
N GLY A 182 8.22 -18.19 -11.57
CA GLY A 182 8.71 -19.56 -11.79
C GLY A 182 8.98 -19.82 -13.26
N TYR A 183 9.65 -20.93 -13.56
CA TYR A 183 9.97 -21.34 -14.93
C TYR A 183 9.02 -22.45 -15.38
N LEU A 184 8.36 -22.23 -16.51
CA LEU A 184 7.45 -23.20 -17.11
C LEU A 184 8.25 -24.38 -17.68
N ASN A 185 7.86 -25.61 -17.30
CA ASN A 185 8.31 -26.90 -17.84
C ASN A 185 9.81 -27.26 -17.74
N GLU A 186 10.71 -26.35 -17.39
CA GLU A 186 12.15 -26.64 -17.25
C GLU A 186 12.88 -25.87 -16.12
N VAL A 187 14.07 -26.36 -15.75
CA VAL A 187 14.98 -25.70 -14.79
C VAL A 187 15.91 -24.74 -15.56
N PRO A 188 16.04 -23.47 -15.16
CA PRO A 188 16.96 -22.53 -15.80
C PRO A 188 18.43 -22.98 -15.65
N GLY A 189 19.20 -22.86 -16.74
CA GLY A 189 20.68 -22.82 -16.68
C GLY A 189 21.43 -24.13 -17.01
N VAL A 190 20.77 -25.15 -17.55
CA VAL A 190 21.47 -26.31 -18.13
C VAL A 190 21.59 -26.15 -19.64
N SER A 191 22.71 -25.57 -20.09
CA SER A 191 23.21 -25.72 -21.47
C SER A 191 22.27 -25.23 -22.58
N TRP A 192 22.23 -23.90 -22.84
CA TRP A 192 21.69 -23.23 -24.05
C TRP A 192 20.28 -23.62 -24.54
N ASP A 193 19.58 -24.52 -23.86
CA ASP A 193 18.13 -24.68 -23.93
C ASP A 193 17.52 -23.57 -23.07
N VAL A 194 16.92 -22.62 -23.77
CA VAL A 194 16.35 -21.37 -23.25
C VAL A 194 14.82 -21.45 -23.26
N ASN A 195 14.23 -22.66 -23.27
CA ASN A 195 12.79 -22.86 -23.52
C ASN A 195 11.92 -22.58 -22.27
N GLY A 196 12.54 -22.19 -21.16
CA GLY A 196 11.92 -21.92 -19.89
C GLY A 196 11.33 -20.54 -19.90
N ILE A 197 10.02 -20.46 -20.14
CA ILE A 197 9.30 -19.22 -20.02
C ILE A 197 9.27 -18.85 -18.54
N LYS A 198 10.04 -17.81 -18.16
CA LYS A 198 9.96 -17.25 -16.80
C LYS A 198 8.61 -16.54 -16.67
N HIS A 199 7.70 -17.20 -15.98
CA HIS A 199 6.38 -16.67 -15.71
C HIS A 199 6.41 -15.81 -14.44
N LYS A 200 5.69 -14.69 -14.45
CA LYS A 200 5.47 -13.83 -13.29
C LYS A 200 3.98 -13.50 -13.21
N TRP A 201 3.38 -13.70 -12.04
CA TRP A 201 1.94 -13.58 -11.86
C TRP A 201 1.59 -12.99 -10.51
N GLY A 202 0.71 -11.98 -10.47
CA GLY A 202 0.19 -11.41 -9.23
C GLY A 202 -1.13 -12.06 -8.84
N ILE A 203 -1.20 -12.61 -7.63
CA ILE A 203 -2.43 -13.20 -7.08
C ILE A 203 -2.93 -12.29 -5.95
N PRO A 204 -3.96 -11.45 -6.19
CA PRO A 204 -4.54 -10.65 -5.14
C PRO A 204 -5.33 -11.52 -4.16
N PHE A 205 -5.30 -11.17 -2.89
CA PHE A 205 -6.15 -11.76 -1.87
C PHE A 205 -6.50 -10.74 -0.78
N VAL A 206 -7.57 -11.02 -0.03
CA VAL A 206 -8.09 -10.13 1.01
C VAL A 206 -8.14 -10.86 2.34
N LEU A 207 -7.82 -10.15 3.42
CA LEU A 207 -8.02 -10.60 4.81
C LEU A 207 -8.90 -9.59 5.54
N ASN A 208 -9.33 -9.94 6.76
CA ASN A 208 -10.28 -9.16 7.56
C ASN A 208 -11.57 -8.84 6.77
N SER A 209 -12.11 -9.83 6.05
CA SER A 209 -13.39 -9.67 5.37
C SER A 209 -14.48 -9.29 6.37
N GLY A 210 -15.27 -8.25 6.07
CA GLY A 210 -16.28 -7.70 6.99
C GLY A 210 -15.82 -6.46 7.77
N TYR A 211 -14.52 -6.16 7.78
CA TYR A 211 -14.02 -4.86 8.27
C TYR A 211 -14.09 -3.79 7.17
N PRO A 212 -14.02 -2.49 7.54
CA PRO A 212 -14.06 -1.41 6.56
C PRO A 212 -12.92 -1.53 5.54
N ASP A 213 -13.26 -1.45 4.26
CA ASP A 213 -12.36 -1.53 3.09
C ASP A 213 -11.19 -0.53 3.16
N THR A 214 -11.51 0.65 3.67
CA THR A 214 -10.69 1.81 4.01
C THR A 214 -11.61 2.69 4.87
N ILE A 215 -11.15 3.87 5.30
CA ILE A 215 -12.09 4.91 5.76
C ILE A 215 -13.15 5.10 4.67
N ARG A 216 -14.36 4.56 4.88
CA ARG A 216 -15.54 5.22 4.35
C ARG A 216 -15.55 6.55 5.08
N VAL A 217 -15.52 7.65 4.33
CA VAL A 217 -15.62 9.02 4.86
C VAL A 217 -16.85 9.19 5.78
N GLU A 218 -17.76 8.22 5.75
CA GLU A 218 -19.00 8.13 6.51
C GLU A 218 -18.84 7.64 7.97
N ASP A 219 -17.75 6.92 8.33
CA ASP A 219 -17.59 6.32 9.68
C ASP A 219 -16.43 6.90 10.51
N VAL A 220 -15.72 7.90 9.99
CA VAL A 220 -14.84 8.75 10.80
C VAL A 220 -15.69 9.94 11.22
N PRO A 221 -15.93 10.22 12.52
CA PRO A 221 -16.54 11.48 12.91
C PRO A 221 -15.65 12.57 12.31
N ASP A 222 -16.17 13.33 11.36
CA ASP A 222 -15.44 14.17 10.41
C ASP A 222 -14.24 14.96 11.00
N ILE A 223 -13.06 14.33 11.08
CA ILE A 223 -11.78 14.98 11.47
C ILE A 223 -10.86 15.19 10.25
N SER A 224 -11.28 14.73 9.07
CA SER A 224 -10.50 14.84 7.81
C SER A 224 -10.92 16.02 6.92
N LEU A 225 -12.07 16.66 7.17
CA LEU A 225 -12.50 17.90 6.49
C LEU A 225 -12.37 19.17 7.35
N ILE A 226 -11.86 19.07 8.58
CA ILE A 226 -11.67 20.26 9.42
C ILE A 226 -10.60 21.14 8.78
N GLU A 227 -11.01 22.18 8.07
CA GLU A 227 -10.10 23.23 7.66
C GLU A 227 -9.67 24.05 8.87
N LEU A 228 -8.52 24.72 8.74
CA LEU A 228 -8.19 25.77 9.71
C LEU A 228 -9.34 26.77 9.68
N SER A 229 -10.00 26.98 10.80
CA SER A 229 -11.20 27.81 10.87
C SER A 229 -11.28 28.55 12.20
N VAL A 230 -12.04 29.65 12.20
CA VAL A 230 -12.23 30.48 13.38
C VAL A 230 -13.65 31.03 13.47
N THR A 231 -14.34 30.69 14.56
CA THR A 231 -15.64 31.29 14.90
C THR A 231 -15.54 32.07 16.20
N VAL A 232 -16.37 33.10 16.27
CA VAL A 232 -16.39 34.11 17.32
C VAL A 232 -17.86 34.38 17.60
N SER A 233 -18.35 33.98 18.76
CA SER A 233 -19.77 34.11 19.11
C SER A 233 -19.97 34.31 20.62
N PRO A 234 -20.80 35.29 21.04
CA PRO A 234 -21.44 36.31 20.22
C PRO A 234 -20.43 37.35 19.71
N ASN A 235 -20.75 37.99 18.58
CA ASN A 235 -20.00 39.13 18.04
C ASN A 235 -21.01 40.14 17.48
N PRO A 236 -21.24 41.30 18.13
CA PRO A 236 -20.40 41.88 19.18
C PRO A 236 -20.43 41.14 20.53
N ALA A 237 -19.29 41.12 21.22
CA ALA A 237 -19.08 40.51 22.52
C ALA A 237 -19.41 41.47 23.68
N ASN A 238 -19.95 40.98 24.80
CA ASN A 238 -20.21 41.80 26.00
C ASN A 238 -20.08 41.00 27.31
N PRO A 239 -18.99 41.17 28.08
CA PRO A 239 -17.62 41.35 27.60
C PRO A 239 -16.99 40.00 27.21
N THR A 240 -17.72 38.89 27.34
CA THR A 240 -17.23 37.54 27.06
C THR A 240 -17.56 37.13 25.62
N VAL A 241 -16.67 36.33 25.04
CA VAL A 241 -16.85 35.75 23.70
C VAL A 241 -16.31 34.34 23.68
N ASN A 242 -17.05 33.43 23.03
CA ASN A 242 -16.59 32.09 22.77
C ASN A 242 -15.85 32.05 21.43
N LEU A 243 -14.69 31.43 21.46
CA LEU A 243 -13.83 31.20 20.32
C LEU A 243 -13.82 29.71 20.03
N SER A 244 -14.10 29.34 18.78
CA SER A 244 -13.92 27.97 18.28
C SER A 244 -12.87 27.96 17.19
N ILE A 245 -11.85 27.12 17.36
CA ILE A 245 -10.73 26.98 16.43
C ILE A 245 -10.74 25.56 15.89
N GLY A 246 -11.00 25.39 14.59
CA GLY A 246 -10.83 24.11 13.92
C GLY A 246 -9.36 23.93 13.55
N ILE A 247 -8.73 22.84 14.02
CA ILE A 247 -7.34 22.49 13.72
C ILE A 247 -7.29 21.26 12.81
N PRO A 248 -6.88 21.38 11.53
CA PRO A 248 -6.66 20.25 10.64
C PRO A 248 -5.47 19.40 11.09
N PHE A 249 -5.42 18.16 10.59
CA PHE A 249 -4.27 17.28 10.73
C PHE A 249 -2.92 17.93 10.36
N ALA A 250 -2.91 18.75 9.30
CA ALA A 250 -1.71 19.45 8.84
C ALA A 250 -1.06 20.37 9.91
N PHE A 251 -1.83 20.80 10.92
CA PHE A 251 -1.35 21.66 12.01
C PHE A 251 -1.46 20.98 13.39
N LYS A 252 -1.51 19.64 13.45
CA LYS A 252 -1.64 18.87 14.70
C LYS A 252 -0.58 19.20 15.75
N GLN A 253 0.61 19.62 15.31
CA GLN A 253 1.73 19.98 16.19
C GLN A 253 1.57 21.35 16.86
N GLY A 254 0.72 22.25 16.34
CA GLY A 254 0.49 23.54 16.96
C GLY A 254 -0.13 24.63 16.06
N VAL A 255 -0.97 25.46 16.67
CA VAL A 255 -1.58 26.68 16.10
C VAL A 255 -1.50 27.82 17.12
N SER A 256 -1.12 29.03 16.66
CA SER A 256 -1.11 30.23 17.50
C SER A 256 -2.36 31.08 17.28
N VAL A 257 -3.10 31.36 18.35
CA VAL A 257 -4.31 32.21 18.33
C VAL A 257 -4.01 33.51 19.05
N GLN A 258 -4.31 34.65 18.44
CA GLN A 258 -3.93 35.97 18.94
C GLN A 258 -5.10 36.95 18.87
N ILE A 259 -5.32 37.72 19.95
CA ILE A 259 -6.07 38.97 19.88
C ILE A 259 -5.10 40.11 19.61
N VAL A 260 -5.41 40.93 18.62
CA VAL A 260 -4.56 41.99 18.10
C VAL A 260 -5.33 43.30 18.10
N GLY A 261 -4.71 44.39 18.55
CA GLY A 261 -5.28 45.73 18.47
C GLY A 261 -5.26 46.29 17.04
N ILE A 262 -5.94 47.40 16.80
CA ILE A 262 -5.94 48.09 15.48
C ILE A 262 -4.54 48.52 15.03
N ASN A 263 -3.60 48.68 15.97
CA ASN A 263 -2.19 48.99 15.70
C ASN A 263 -1.35 47.76 15.32
N GLY A 264 -1.97 46.58 15.19
CA GLY A 264 -1.28 45.33 14.83
C GLY A 264 -0.52 44.66 15.97
N LYS A 265 -0.53 45.22 17.20
CA LYS A 265 0.15 44.60 18.35
C LYS A 265 -0.71 43.51 19.00
N ALA A 266 -0.09 42.38 19.28
CA ALA A 266 -0.73 41.27 19.99
C ALA A 266 -1.00 41.65 21.46
N ILE A 267 -2.25 41.51 21.89
CA ILE A 267 -2.76 41.82 23.23
C ILE A 267 -2.83 40.55 24.08
N LYS A 268 -3.25 39.42 23.48
CA LYS A 268 -3.36 38.10 24.12
C LYS A 268 -3.00 37.02 23.10
N THR A 269 -2.41 35.91 23.57
CA THR A 269 -2.01 34.79 22.70
C THR A 269 -2.23 33.46 23.42
N TRP A 270 -2.73 32.47 22.67
CA TRP A 270 -2.84 31.08 23.08
C TRP A 270 -2.09 30.20 22.08
N GLN A 271 -1.54 29.10 22.58
CA GLN A 271 -0.95 28.03 21.77
C GLN A 271 -1.83 26.80 21.93
N LEU A 272 -2.34 26.27 20.83
CA LEU A 272 -3.22 25.10 20.79
C LEU A 272 -2.54 23.98 20.00
N SER A 273 -2.72 22.74 20.40
CA SER A 273 -2.19 21.54 19.71
C SER A 273 -3.23 20.43 19.73
N GLY A 274 -3.11 19.47 18.80
CA GLY A 274 -4.10 18.40 18.62
C GLY A 274 -5.18 18.75 17.59
N ILE A 275 -5.62 17.75 16.85
CA ILE A 275 -6.65 17.87 15.81
C ILE A 275 -8.04 18.08 16.41
N GLY A 276 -8.93 18.72 15.66
CA GLY A 276 -10.32 18.93 16.08
C GLY A 276 -10.67 20.38 16.43
N TYR A 277 -11.85 20.57 16.99
CA TYR A 277 -12.33 21.87 17.44
C TYR A 277 -11.91 22.17 18.88
N HIS A 278 -11.26 23.31 19.08
CA HIS A 278 -10.85 23.82 20.37
C HIS A 278 -11.74 25.00 20.75
N ASN A 279 -12.52 24.83 21.83
CA ASN A 279 -13.48 25.82 22.30
C ASN A 279 -13.00 26.45 23.61
N PHE A 280 -12.95 27.78 23.67
CA PHE A 280 -12.62 28.50 24.90
C PHE A 280 -13.23 29.90 24.91
N THR A 281 -13.39 30.46 26.11
CA THR A 281 -13.96 31.79 26.31
C THR A 281 -12.87 32.81 26.60
N TRP A 282 -12.99 33.99 26.00
CA TRP A 282 -12.18 35.15 26.34
C TRP A 282 -13.06 36.23 26.98
N ASP A 283 -12.59 36.84 28.07
CA ASP A 283 -13.32 37.78 28.91
C ASP A 283 -12.90 39.25 28.68
N ALA A 284 -12.40 39.56 27.48
CA ALA A 284 -11.94 40.89 27.07
C ALA A 284 -10.81 41.48 27.93
N ARG A 285 -9.93 40.62 28.47
CA ARG A 285 -8.74 41.04 29.23
C ARG A 285 -7.43 40.82 28.48
N ASP A 286 -6.48 41.71 28.73
CA ASP A 286 -5.11 41.57 28.21
C ASP A 286 -4.28 40.53 29.01
N ARG A 287 -2.97 40.45 28.70
CA ARG A 287 -2.02 39.59 29.45
C ARG A 287 -1.82 40.01 30.90
N GLN A 288 -2.10 41.27 31.25
CA GLN A 288 -1.97 41.85 32.59
C GLN A 288 -3.31 41.87 33.34
N ASN A 289 -4.32 41.12 32.84
CA ASN A 289 -5.66 41.02 33.40
C ASN A 289 -6.48 42.33 33.39
N ARG A 290 -6.05 43.32 32.61
CA ARG A 290 -6.74 44.61 32.50
C ARG A 290 -7.87 44.52 31.49
N CYS A 291 -9.00 45.14 31.82
CA CYS A 291 -10.16 45.22 30.93
C CYS A 291 -9.82 46.07 29.71
N LEU A 292 -10.19 45.59 28.53
CA LEU A 292 -10.09 46.35 27.30
C LEU A 292 -11.24 47.35 27.15
N SER A 293 -11.04 48.35 26.28
CA SER A 293 -12.06 49.34 25.94
C SER A 293 -12.99 48.79 24.86
N SER A 294 -14.24 49.26 24.81
CA SER A 294 -15.14 48.93 23.70
C SER A 294 -14.53 49.37 22.37
N GLY A 295 -14.70 48.57 21.32
CA GLY A 295 -14.08 48.84 20.03
C GLY A 295 -13.82 47.59 19.21
N MET A 296 -13.14 47.79 18.08
CA MET A 296 -12.79 46.72 17.14
C MET A 296 -11.40 46.16 17.46
N TYR A 297 -11.32 44.84 17.49
CA TYR A 297 -10.11 44.03 17.63
C TYR A 297 -10.04 43.03 16.47
N MET A 298 -8.85 42.45 16.25
CA MET A 298 -8.66 41.36 15.29
C MET A 298 -8.26 40.08 16.01
N LEU A 299 -8.97 39.00 15.74
CA LEU A 299 -8.55 37.65 16.10
C LEU A 299 -7.74 37.09 14.93
N ARG A 300 -6.54 36.59 15.21
CA ARG A 300 -5.63 35.97 14.24
C ARG A 300 -5.33 34.54 14.63
N VAL A 301 -5.40 33.61 13.68
CA VAL A 301 -5.05 32.20 13.86
C VAL A 301 -3.94 31.85 12.87
N ILE A 302 -2.83 31.30 13.36
CA ILE A 302 -1.61 31.05 12.57
C ILE A 302 -1.25 29.57 12.67
N GLY A 303 -1.31 28.86 11.54
CA GLY A 303 -0.86 27.47 11.38
C GLY A 303 0.14 27.38 10.23
N GLY A 304 1.41 27.16 10.54
CA GLY A 304 2.48 27.21 9.53
C GLY A 304 2.50 28.53 8.78
N THR A 305 2.32 28.48 7.46
CA THR A 305 2.23 29.67 6.58
C THR A 305 0.80 30.20 6.42
N LYS A 306 -0.23 29.50 6.90
CA LYS A 306 -1.64 29.94 6.81
C LYS A 306 -1.98 30.88 7.97
N ILE A 307 -2.64 32.00 7.64
CA ILE A 307 -3.11 32.99 8.61
C ILE A 307 -4.60 33.27 8.35
N LEU A 308 -5.44 33.03 9.35
CA LEU A 308 -6.84 33.48 9.35
C LEU A 308 -7.00 34.71 10.22
N GLN A 309 -7.90 35.60 9.82
CA GLN A 309 -8.20 36.81 10.56
C GLN A 309 -9.71 37.02 10.61
N LYS A 310 -10.22 37.43 11.78
CA LYS A 310 -11.63 37.75 11.99
C LYS A 310 -11.77 39.01 12.84
N LYS A 311 -12.67 39.90 12.44
CA LYS A 311 -13.01 41.09 13.22
C LYS A 311 -13.78 40.69 14.47
N LEU A 312 -13.40 41.23 15.61
CA LEU A 312 -14.05 41.03 16.90
C LEU A 312 -14.46 42.39 17.45
N MET A 313 -15.75 42.60 17.62
CA MET A 313 -16.33 43.82 18.18
C MET A 313 -16.59 43.60 19.67
N LEU A 314 -16.07 44.48 20.51
CA LEU A 314 -16.34 44.47 21.94
C LEU A 314 -17.28 45.62 22.29
N LEU A 315 -18.39 45.30 22.94
CA LEU A 315 -19.30 46.24 23.59
C LEU A 315 -19.07 46.19 25.10
N LYS A 316 -19.35 47.32 25.75
CA LYS A 316 -19.56 47.37 27.20
C LYS A 316 -21.03 47.69 27.43
#